data_AF-A0A813JN18-F1
#
_entry.id   AF-A0A813JN18-F1
#
_cell.length_a   1.000
_cell.length_b   1.000
_cell.length_c   1.000
_cell.angle_alpha   90.00
_cell.angle_beta   90.00
_cell.angle_gamma   90.00
#
_symmetry.space_group_name_H-M   'P 1'
#
loop_
_entity.id
_entity.type
_entity.pdbx_description
1 polymer ?
#
loop_
_entity_poly.entity_id
_entity_poly.type
_entity_poly.pdbx_seq_one_letter_code
_entity_poly.pdbx_strand_id
1 'polypeptide(L)'
;MVSFATCRRHSLKAAAHSATRLLRDCSRRQQPGFVGQSQSPVQSLLRHSPAVCTRHCSNGGGGESGKLEHQSPKTGRWDLWCDHWNAVLSRRPLATVVFWNASCTLTWASVFGALSSSPTATALLASPDYAVGWLLMRATVKFRQPVNLGLAAVVSKLLPGLSMMKVSPLLAFVTPDAESRNALTSLRRWAFRLPFLGAGGRRLLRRFLRRSSDFVSWAQGPIDRYGLSYFLAAKVTSLTTLCGGTIAAMQGLDVSASLTWLGLSSELQKDAGLFACAAALNVPLAPLHFYGSVCAVRALESLSAQGFQLLQGQLAAQQQQQQPQQQQQQQQQQQQQHNNSNKQQQQPPEPAEQLNSRSHGLPDSSSAAPDSSRDRNQDQQEEEPKTTQEDYTKNVVSTVALLAVSMDLAVALYITRRMAKAQMSEDRGSAGTSESFFQKSSRKLNEMAGFVSAIKDSEAKVAQKG
;
A
#
# COMPACT_ATOMS: atom_id res chain seq x y z
N MET A 1 -36.83 24.27 -6.57
CA MET A 1 -36.41 22.97 -6.00
C MET A 1 -36.66 21.75 -6.90
N VAL A 2 -37.67 21.73 -7.78
CA VAL A 2 -37.95 20.57 -8.66
C VAL A 2 -36.90 20.35 -9.77
N SER A 3 -36.25 21.41 -10.26
CA SER A 3 -35.23 21.32 -11.34
C SER A 3 -33.87 20.71 -10.88
N PHE A 4 -33.56 20.77 -9.59
CA PHE A 4 -32.32 20.22 -9.03
C PHE A 4 -32.36 18.69 -8.89
N ALA A 5 -33.54 18.12 -8.67
CA ALA A 5 -33.73 16.66 -8.60
C ALA A 5 -33.53 15.98 -9.96
N THR A 6 -33.90 16.66 -11.05
CA THR A 6 -33.70 16.17 -12.43
C THR A 6 -32.24 16.20 -12.84
N CYS A 7 -31.51 17.28 -12.56
CA CYS A 7 -30.07 17.37 -12.88
C CYS A 7 -29.24 16.31 -12.13
N ARG A 8 -29.55 16.07 -10.84
CA ARG A 8 -28.89 15.03 -10.03
C ARG A 8 -29.20 13.61 -10.52
N ARG A 9 -30.43 13.36 -11.00
CA ARG A 9 -30.80 12.08 -11.64
C ARG A 9 -30.03 11.85 -12.95
N HIS A 10 -29.77 12.88 -13.75
CA HIS A 10 -29.02 12.73 -15.00
C HIS A 10 -27.53 12.46 -14.77
N SER A 11 -26.90 13.14 -13.80
CA SER A 11 -25.49 12.92 -13.47
C SER A 11 -25.23 11.53 -12.85
N LEU A 12 -26.10 11.08 -11.93
CA LEU A 12 -26.02 9.72 -11.37
C LEU A 12 -26.31 8.63 -12.41
N LYS A 13 -27.26 8.87 -13.33
CA LYS A 13 -27.51 7.96 -14.46
C LYS A 13 -26.30 7.90 -15.39
N ALA A 14 -25.64 9.01 -15.71
CA ALA A 14 -24.47 9.04 -16.57
C ALA A 14 -23.27 8.29 -15.93
N ALA A 15 -23.01 8.50 -14.64
CA ALA A 15 -21.98 7.78 -13.90
C ALA A 15 -22.28 6.27 -13.83
N ALA A 16 -23.53 5.88 -13.56
CA ALA A 16 -23.95 4.49 -13.58
C ALA A 16 -23.84 3.88 -14.99
N HIS A 17 -24.14 4.64 -16.05
CA HIS A 17 -24.05 4.15 -17.43
C HIS A 17 -22.60 3.95 -17.88
N SER A 18 -21.68 4.82 -17.48
CA SER A 18 -20.24 4.69 -17.73
C SER A 18 -19.64 3.50 -16.98
N ALA A 19 -20.02 3.32 -15.70
CA ALA A 19 -19.62 2.15 -14.93
C ALA A 19 -20.17 0.84 -15.54
N THR A 20 -21.43 0.84 -16.01
CA THR A 20 -22.04 -0.33 -16.65
C THR A 20 -21.39 -0.66 -18.01
N ARG A 21 -20.94 0.35 -18.78
CA ARG A 21 -20.17 0.13 -20.02
C ARG A 21 -18.81 -0.50 -19.74
N LEU A 22 -18.06 0.01 -18.76
CA LEU A 22 -16.77 -0.57 -18.36
C LEU A 22 -16.92 -2.02 -17.85
N LEU A 23 -18.00 -2.33 -17.11
CA LEU A 23 -18.31 -3.67 -16.67
C LEU A 23 -18.69 -4.61 -17.84
N ARG A 24 -19.43 -4.10 -18.83
CA ARG A 24 -19.82 -4.87 -20.02
C ARG A 24 -18.64 -5.15 -20.94
N ASP A 25 -17.69 -4.21 -21.07
CA ASP A 25 -16.48 -4.38 -21.86
C ASP A 25 -15.48 -5.34 -21.19
N CYS A 26 -15.36 -5.30 -19.85
CA CYS A 26 -14.59 -6.31 -19.11
C CYS A 26 -15.22 -7.71 -19.22
N SER A 27 -16.56 -7.81 -19.20
CA SER A 27 -17.27 -9.08 -19.36
C SER A 27 -17.21 -9.63 -20.79
N ARG A 28 -17.17 -8.78 -21.82
CA ARG A 28 -17.04 -9.21 -23.22
C ARG A 28 -15.64 -9.71 -23.57
N ARG A 29 -14.59 -9.22 -22.91
CA ARG A 29 -13.22 -9.72 -23.10
C ARG A 29 -12.94 -11.08 -22.43
N GLN A 30 -13.90 -11.64 -21.69
CA GLN A 30 -13.77 -12.95 -21.03
C GLN A 30 -14.44 -14.12 -21.77
N GLN A 31 -14.99 -13.92 -22.98
CA GLN A 31 -15.46 -15.07 -23.78
C GLN A 31 -14.34 -15.57 -24.73
N PRO A 32 -13.98 -16.86 -24.67
CA PRO A 32 -13.07 -17.45 -25.64
C PRO A 32 -13.83 -17.82 -26.91
N GLY A 33 -13.53 -17.16 -28.03
CA GLY A 33 -14.11 -17.45 -29.34
C GLY A 33 -13.07 -17.45 -30.47
N PHE A 34 -12.69 -18.66 -30.88
CA PHE A 34 -12.26 -19.15 -32.21
C PHE A 34 -11.20 -18.35 -33.02
N VAL A 35 -9.95 -18.82 -33.17
CA VAL A 35 -9.39 -19.87 -34.09
C VAL A 35 -9.19 -19.39 -35.52
N GLY A 36 -7.91 -19.27 -35.90
CA GLY A 36 -7.39 -19.18 -37.26
C GLY A 36 -5.96 -19.75 -37.32
N GLN A 37 -5.88 -21.02 -37.70
CA GLN A 37 -4.77 -21.81 -38.27
C GLN A 37 -3.29 -21.33 -38.16
N SER A 38 -2.47 -22.09 -37.43
CA SER A 38 -1.33 -22.86 -37.97
C SER A 38 -0.77 -23.73 -36.85
N GLN A 39 -1.00 -25.05 -36.92
CA GLN A 39 -0.55 -26.00 -35.89
C GLN A 39 0.84 -26.53 -36.25
N SER A 40 1.84 -26.22 -35.43
CA SER A 40 3.11 -26.96 -35.39
C SER A 40 3.02 -28.12 -34.37
N PRO A 41 3.81 -29.20 -34.52
CA PRO A 41 3.58 -30.46 -33.80
C PRO A 41 3.97 -30.48 -32.30
N VAL A 42 4.32 -29.35 -31.69
CA VAL A 42 4.94 -29.33 -30.35
C VAL A 42 3.94 -29.10 -29.20
N GLN A 43 2.65 -28.84 -29.46
CA GLN A 43 1.68 -28.49 -28.41
C GLN A 43 0.97 -29.66 -27.71
N SER A 44 1.33 -30.92 -27.98
CA SER A 44 0.66 -32.10 -27.38
C SER A 44 0.98 -32.31 -25.88
N LEU A 45 2.06 -31.73 -25.35
CA LEU A 45 2.57 -32.07 -24.01
C LEU A 45 2.27 -31.06 -22.89
N LEU A 46 1.49 -30.00 -23.13
CA LEU A 46 1.22 -28.96 -22.11
C LEU A 46 -0.29 -28.67 -21.89
N ARG A 47 -1.17 -29.66 -22.11
CA ARG A 47 -2.57 -29.61 -21.65
C ARG A 47 -2.76 -30.25 -20.28
N HIS A 48 -1.98 -29.81 -19.29
CA HIS A 48 -2.31 -30.00 -17.88
C HIS A 48 -2.29 -28.64 -17.19
N SER A 49 -3.38 -27.89 -17.35
CA SER A 49 -3.72 -26.83 -16.39
C SER A 49 -3.93 -27.48 -15.03
N PRO A 50 -3.28 -27.02 -13.94
CA PRO A 50 -3.65 -27.44 -12.62
C PRO A 50 -5.03 -26.88 -12.32
N ALA A 51 -6.05 -27.75 -12.31
CA ALA A 51 -7.24 -27.48 -11.53
C ALA A 51 -6.76 -27.13 -10.11
N VAL A 52 -7.00 -25.90 -9.68
CA VAL A 52 -6.73 -25.45 -8.32
C VAL A 52 -7.60 -26.29 -7.41
N CYS A 53 -7.01 -27.36 -6.92
CA CYS A 53 -7.60 -28.27 -5.95
C CYS A 53 -7.63 -27.50 -4.63
N THR A 54 -8.79 -26.93 -4.30
CA THR A 54 -9.10 -26.49 -2.94
C THR A 54 -9.12 -27.75 -2.05
N ARG A 55 -7.95 -28.16 -1.56
CA ARG A 55 -7.82 -29.14 -0.48
C ARG A 55 -8.43 -28.51 0.77
N HIS A 56 -9.72 -28.79 0.98
CA HIS A 56 -10.28 -28.78 2.32
C HIS A 56 -9.52 -29.84 3.13
N CYS A 57 -8.66 -29.39 4.04
CA CYS A 57 -8.10 -30.25 5.07
C CYS A 57 -9.23 -30.60 6.04
N SER A 58 -10.00 -31.63 5.73
CA SER A 58 -10.82 -32.33 6.71
C SER A 58 -9.98 -33.49 7.24
N ASN A 59 -9.65 -33.44 8.52
CA ASN A 59 -8.92 -34.49 9.22
C ASN A 59 -9.69 -35.81 9.14
N GLY A 60 -8.92 -36.89 8.97
CA GLY A 60 -9.41 -38.23 8.67
C GLY A 60 -10.35 -38.83 9.72
N GLY A 61 -11.28 -39.61 9.19
CA GLY A 61 -12.11 -40.60 9.88
C GLY A 61 -12.73 -41.46 8.80
N GLY A 62 -12.16 -42.64 8.58
CA GLY A 62 -12.55 -43.54 7.50
C GLY A 62 -13.90 -44.22 7.72
N GLY A 63 -14.52 -44.63 6.61
CA GLY A 63 -15.62 -45.59 6.59
C GLY A 63 -16.97 -44.98 6.23
N GLU A 64 -17.27 -44.94 4.93
CA GLU A 64 -18.48 -45.51 4.30
C GLU A 64 -18.70 -44.86 2.94
N SER A 65 -18.62 -45.70 1.90
CA SER A 65 -18.76 -45.32 0.49
C SER A 65 -20.25 -45.15 0.14
N GLY A 66 -20.89 -44.14 0.73
CA GLY A 66 -22.18 -43.65 0.27
C GLY A 66 -22.00 -42.67 -0.89
N LYS A 67 -22.57 -42.98 -2.07
CA LYS A 67 -22.80 -42.03 -3.16
C LYS A 67 -23.73 -40.90 -2.68
N LEU A 68 -23.22 -39.98 -1.88
CA LEU A 68 -23.85 -38.70 -1.64
C LEU A 68 -23.46 -37.81 -2.82
N GLU A 69 -24.36 -37.75 -3.79
CA GLU A 69 -24.34 -36.76 -4.86
C GLU A 69 -24.26 -35.38 -4.18
N HIS A 70 -23.04 -34.83 -4.15
CA HIS A 70 -22.74 -33.57 -3.49
C HIS A 70 -23.39 -32.47 -4.31
N GLN A 71 -24.68 -32.24 -4.06
CA GLN A 71 -25.40 -31.08 -4.59
C GLN A 71 -24.72 -29.87 -4.00
N SER A 72 -23.77 -29.31 -4.76
CA SER A 72 -23.12 -28.05 -4.46
C SER A 72 -24.24 -27.04 -4.20
N PRO A 73 -24.39 -26.54 -2.96
CA PRO A 73 -25.45 -25.60 -2.65
C PRO A 73 -25.37 -24.45 -3.65
N LYS A 74 -26.52 -23.98 -4.16
CA LYS A 74 -26.58 -22.84 -5.08
C LYS A 74 -26.04 -21.61 -4.33
N THR A 75 -24.72 -21.40 -4.39
CA THR A 75 -24.05 -20.29 -3.73
C THR A 75 -24.57 -18.99 -4.32
N GLY A 76 -25.01 -18.06 -3.48
CA GLY A 76 -25.49 -16.77 -3.95
C GLY A 76 -24.38 -16.01 -4.66
N ARG A 77 -24.76 -15.03 -5.50
CA ARG A 77 -23.78 -14.13 -6.15
C ARG A 77 -22.89 -13.40 -5.13
N TRP A 78 -23.41 -13.15 -3.94
CA TRP A 78 -22.68 -12.54 -2.83
C TRP A 78 -21.63 -13.47 -2.23
N ASP A 79 -21.95 -14.75 -2.05
CA ASP A 79 -21.02 -15.75 -1.49
C ASP A 79 -19.84 -15.94 -2.44
N LEU A 80 -20.12 -16.09 -3.73
CA LEU A 80 -19.09 -16.14 -4.78
C LEU A 80 -18.20 -14.90 -4.78
N TRP A 81 -18.78 -13.72 -4.55
CA TRP A 81 -17.99 -12.48 -4.42
C TRP A 81 -17.09 -12.49 -3.19
N CYS A 82 -17.62 -12.91 -2.04
CA CYS A 82 -16.85 -13.02 -0.79
C CYS A 82 -15.69 -14.01 -0.94
N ASP A 83 -15.94 -15.15 -1.57
CA ASP A 83 -14.91 -16.17 -1.84
C ASP A 83 -13.81 -15.62 -2.75
N HIS A 84 -14.19 -14.93 -3.83
CA HIS A 84 -13.25 -14.26 -4.71
C HIS A 84 -12.42 -13.19 -4.00
N TRP A 85 -13.06 -12.33 -3.21
CA TRP A 85 -12.39 -11.31 -2.41
C TRP A 85 -11.39 -11.96 -1.44
N ASN A 86 -11.84 -12.94 -0.67
CA ASN A 86 -11.03 -13.63 0.34
C ASN A 86 -9.84 -14.36 -0.31
N ALA A 87 -10.04 -15.01 -1.46
CA ALA A 87 -8.98 -15.70 -2.19
C ALA A 87 -7.93 -14.74 -2.78
N VAL A 88 -8.35 -13.58 -3.30
CA VAL A 88 -7.40 -12.56 -3.77
C VAL A 88 -6.64 -11.95 -2.58
N LEU A 89 -7.35 -11.63 -1.51
CA LEU A 89 -6.75 -11.05 -0.30
C LEU A 89 -5.77 -11.99 0.39
N SER A 90 -6.05 -13.30 0.41
CA SER A 90 -5.13 -14.29 1.00
C SER A 90 -3.87 -14.51 0.15
N ARG A 91 -4.01 -14.47 -1.18
CA ARG A 91 -2.88 -14.66 -2.10
C ARG A 91 -1.99 -13.43 -2.19
N ARG A 92 -2.58 -12.22 -2.22
CA ARG A 92 -1.86 -10.95 -2.45
C ARG A 92 -2.29 -9.84 -1.49
N PRO A 93 -2.15 -10.01 -0.16
CA PRO A 93 -2.69 -9.09 0.83
C PRO A 93 -2.18 -7.66 0.65
N LEU A 94 -0.87 -7.48 0.47
CA LEU A 94 -0.25 -6.16 0.31
C LEU A 94 -0.78 -5.43 -0.93
N ALA A 95 -0.84 -6.13 -2.08
CA ALA A 95 -1.33 -5.55 -3.32
C ALA A 95 -2.80 -5.12 -3.19
N THR A 96 -3.64 -5.99 -2.62
CA THR A 96 -5.05 -5.67 -2.39
C THR A 96 -5.22 -4.45 -1.49
N VAL A 97 -4.45 -4.35 -0.39
CA VAL A 97 -4.45 -3.19 0.51
C VAL A 97 -4.04 -1.92 -0.24
N VAL A 98 -2.98 -1.99 -1.05
CA VAL A 98 -2.49 -0.84 -1.82
C VAL A 98 -3.53 -0.39 -2.84
N PHE A 99 -4.06 -1.28 -3.68
CA PHE A 99 -5.08 -0.90 -4.67
C PHE A 99 -6.37 -0.43 -4.02
N TRP A 100 -6.74 -1.00 -2.88
CA TRP A 100 -7.90 -0.53 -2.13
C TRP A 100 -7.68 0.89 -1.60
N ASN A 101 -6.53 1.19 -0.99
CA ASN A 101 -6.19 2.54 -0.54
C ASN A 101 -6.09 3.53 -1.70
N ALA A 102 -5.40 3.16 -2.79
CA ALA A 102 -5.28 3.98 -3.98
C ALA A 102 -6.66 4.30 -4.58
N SER A 103 -7.55 3.31 -4.64
CA SER A 103 -8.93 3.54 -5.09
C SER A 103 -9.67 4.51 -4.17
N CYS A 104 -9.51 4.39 -2.84
CA CYS A 104 -10.10 5.31 -1.86
C CYS A 104 -9.54 6.74 -2.00
N THR A 105 -8.23 6.89 -2.19
CA THR A 105 -7.55 8.18 -2.35
C THR A 105 -7.98 8.84 -3.64
N LEU A 106 -8.00 8.10 -4.75
CA LEU A 106 -8.37 8.59 -6.07
C LEU A 106 -9.82 9.07 -6.11
N THR A 107 -10.75 8.28 -5.57
CA THR A 107 -12.17 8.68 -5.49
C THR A 107 -12.37 9.86 -4.57
N TRP A 108 -11.71 9.89 -3.41
CA TRP A 108 -11.73 11.05 -2.52
C TRP A 108 -11.21 12.32 -3.21
N ALA A 109 -10.05 12.24 -3.87
CA ALA A 109 -9.45 13.37 -4.59
C ALA A 109 -10.33 13.84 -5.76
N SER A 110 -10.97 12.89 -6.47
CA SER A 110 -11.91 13.18 -7.56
C SER A 110 -13.16 13.89 -7.05
N VAL A 111 -13.73 13.42 -5.93
CA VAL A 111 -14.88 14.08 -5.27
C VAL A 111 -14.47 15.46 -4.79
N PHE A 112 -13.32 15.61 -4.13
CA PHE A 112 -12.82 16.91 -3.69
C PHE A 112 -12.65 17.86 -4.86
N GLY A 113 -11.97 17.44 -5.94
CA GLY A 113 -11.80 18.26 -7.14
C GLY A 113 -13.12 18.66 -7.80
N ALA A 114 -14.11 17.76 -7.83
CA ALA A 114 -15.45 18.06 -8.34
C ALA A 114 -16.24 19.03 -7.45
N LEU A 115 -16.08 18.95 -6.12
CA LEU A 115 -16.69 19.91 -5.20
C LEU A 115 -16.02 21.29 -5.31
N SER A 116 -14.68 21.33 -5.33
CA SER A 116 -13.91 22.57 -5.41
C SER A 116 -14.12 23.31 -6.75
N SER A 117 -14.38 22.60 -7.84
CA SER A 117 -14.65 23.22 -9.15
C SER A 117 -16.06 23.81 -9.28
N SER A 118 -16.97 23.51 -8.34
CA SER A 118 -18.33 24.04 -8.32
C SER A 118 -18.42 25.22 -7.34
N PRO A 119 -18.59 26.48 -7.82
CA PRO A 119 -18.70 27.64 -6.93
C PRO A 119 -19.85 27.51 -5.92
N THR A 120 -20.97 26.92 -6.34
CA THR A 120 -22.12 26.65 -5.47
C THR A 120 -21.79 25.63 -4.39
N ALA A 121 -21.10 24.54 -4.73
CA ALA A 121 -20.71 23.54 -3.73
C ALA A 121 -19.69 24.11 -2.76
N THR A 122 -18.71 24.87 -3.25
CA THR A 122 -17.74 25.61 -2.43
C THR A 122 -18.45 26.55 -1.46
N ALA A 123 -19.36 27.39 -1.91
CA ALA A 123 -20.09 28.32 -1.03
C ALA A 123 -20.91 27.61 0.06
N LEU A 124 -21.46 26.41 -0.22
CA LEU A 124 -22.29 25.66 0.72
C LEU A 124 -21.51 24.74 1.66
N LEU A 125 -20.39 24.18 1.21
CA LEU A 125 -19.68 23.08 1.89
C LEU A 125 -18.31 23.48 2.44
N ALA A 126 -17.76 24.62 2.04
CA ALA A 126 -16.54 25.19 2.60
C ALA A 126 -16.74 25.77 4.02
N SER A 127 -17.78 25.36 4.75
CA SER A 127 -18.00 25.83 6.12
C SER A 127 -16.96 25.23 7.08
N PRO A 128 -16.38 26.05 8.00
CA PRO A 128 -15.52 25.56 9.09
C PRO A 128 -16.20 24.46 9.94
N ASP A 129 -17.53 24.43 10.01
CA ASP A 129 -18.28 23.45 10.82
C ASP A 129 -18.03 22.01 10.38
N TYR A 130 -17.86 21.79 9.07
CA TYR A 130 -17.53 20.47 8.52
C TYR A 130 -16.10 20.05 8.87
N ALA A 131 -15.16 21.01 8.87
CA ALA A 131 -13.79 20.76 9.28
C ALA A 131 -13.71 20.33 10.75
N VAL A 132 -14.47 21.01 11.61
CA VAL A 132 -14.62 20.66 13.04
C VAL A 132 -15.16 19.25 13.20
N GLY A 133 -16.26 18.91 12.52
CA GLY A 133 -16.84 17.57 12.54
C GLY A 133 -15.82 16.50 12.13
N TRP A 134 -15.02 16.76 11.11
CA TRP A 134 -13.97 15.86 10.65
C TRP A 134 -12.81 15.72 11.65
N LEU A 135 -12.37 16.82 12.26
CA LEU A 135 -11.34 16.80 13.32
C LEU A 135 -11.84 16.00 14.54
N LEU A 136 -13.07 16.23 14.98
CA LEU A 136 -13.69 15.49 16.07
C LEU A 136 -13.78 13.99 15.72
N MET A 137 -14.20 13.66 14.50
CA MET A 137 -14.20 12.29 14.00
C MET A 137 -12.81 11.65 14.09
N ARG A 138 -11.74 12.38 13.72
CA ARG A 138 -10.35 11.88 13.81
C ARG A 138 -9.87 11.74 15.25
N ALA A 139 -10.14 12.72 16.10
CA ALA A 139 -9.74 12.72 17.52
C ALA A 139 -10.41 11.57 18.30
N THR A 140 -11.63 11.20 17.93
CA THR A 140 -12.42 10.17 18.61
C THR A 140 -12.21 8.76 18.08
N VAL A 141 -11.35 8.54 17.06
CA VAL A 141 -11.20 7.23 16.40
C VAL A 141 -11.00 6.08 17.39
N LYS A 142 -10.17 6.27 18.43
CA LYS A 142 -9.89 5.23 19.44
C LYS A 142 -11.09 4.97 20.36
N PHE A 143 -11.78 6.02 20.79
CA PHE A 143 -12.97 5.91 21.64
C PHE A 143 -14.15 5.24 20.92
N ARG A 144 -14.18 5.34 19.58
CA ARG A 144 -15.22 4.72 18.75
C ARG A 144 -14.99 3.23 18.51
N GLN A 145 -13.79 2.68 18.74
CA GLN A 145 -13.51 1.27 18.43
C GLN A 145 -14.40 0.28 19.21
N PRO A 146 -14.61 0.42 20.54
CA PRO A 146 -15.56 -0.44 21.26
C PRO A 146 -16.98 -0.33 20.73
N VAL A 147 -17.43 0.89 20.40
CA VAL A 147 -18.76 1.14 19.81
C VAL A 147 -18.87 0.49 18.44
N ASN A 148 -17.84 0.60 17.60
CA ASN A 148 -17.78 -0.04 16.30
C ASN A 148 -17.89 -1.56 16.41
N LEU A 149 -17.19 -2.17 17.37
CA LEU A 149 -17.27 -3.61 17.63
C LEU A 149 -18.67 -4.05 18.10
N GLY A 150 -19.28 -3.29 19.01
CA GLY A 150 -20.65 -3.54 19.45
C GLY A 150 -21.65 -3.47 18.31
N LEU A 151 -21.58 -2.41 17.50
CA LEU A 151 -22.43 -2.25 16.32
C LEU A 151 -22.16 -3.34 15.26
N ALA A 152 -20.90 -3.73 15.05
CA ALA A 152 -20.54 -4.82 14.14
C ALA A 152 -21.15 -6.15 14.59
N ALA A 153 -21.18 -6.43 15.89
CA ALA A 153 -21.82 -7.62 16.45
C ALA A 153 -23.33 -7.62 16.19
N VAL A 154 -24.00 -6.47 16.28
CA VAL A 154 -25.44 -6.35 15.93
C VAL A 154 -25.65 -6.53 14.42
N VAL A 155 -24.87 -5.83 13.59
CA VAL A 155 -25.00 -5.88 12.12
C VAL A 155 -24.71 -7.29 11.58
N SER A 156 -23.70 -7.98 12.11
CA SER A 156 -23.38 -9.36 11.71
C SER A 156 -24.48 -10.37 12.08
N LYS A 157 -25.21 -10.15 13.19
CA LYS A 157 -26.39 -10.96 13.52
C LYS A 157 -27.56 -10.70 12.57
N LEU A 158 -27.78 -9.45 12.17
CA LEU A 158 -28.85 -9.07 11.25
C LEU A 158 -28.55 -9.47 9.80
N LEU A 159 -27.27 -9.42 9.40
CA LEU A 159 -26.81 -9.64 8.04
C LEU A 159 -25.57 -10.56 8.06
N PRO A 160 -25.75 -11.87 8.29
CA PRO A 160 -24.64 -12.82 8.45
C PRO A 160 -23.73 -12.87 7.22
N GLY A 161 -24.27 -12.64 6.01
CA GLY A 161 -23.47 -12.58 4.78
C GLY A 161 -22.36 -11.53 4.81
N LEU A 162 -22.50 -10.43 5.57
CA LEU A 162 -21.45 -9.41 5.70
C LEU A 162 -20.23 -9.90 6.50
N SER A 163 -20.41 -10.91 7.36
CA SER A 163 -19.28 -11.49 8.12
C SER A 163 -18.39 -12.41 7.27
N MET A 164 -18.89 -12.89 6.12
CA MET A 164 -18.13 -13.78 5.23
C MET A 164 -16.95 -13.07 4.55
N MET A 165 -17.06 -11.77 4.31
CA MET A 165 -16.01 -10.99 3.67
C MET A 165 -14.97 -10.53 4.69
N LYS A 166 -13.75 -11.07 4.62
CA LYS A 166 -12.65 -10.74 5.53
C LYS A 166 -12.08 -9.36 5.20
N VAL A 167 -11.97 -8.48 6.20
CA VAL A 167 -11.35 -7.15 6.06
C VAL A 167 -10.14 -6.96 6.95
N SER A 168 -9.80 -7.95 7.79
CA SER A 168 -8.69 -7.87 8.74
C SER A 168 -7.36 -7.53 8.06
N PRO A 169 -6.96 -8.14 6.93
CA PRO A 169 -5.73 -7.74 6.23
C PRO A 169 -5.70 -6.28 5.75
N LEU A 170 -6.86 -5.63 5.53
CA LEU A 170 -6.92 -4.20 5.19
C LEU A 170 -6.65 -3.30 6.39
N LEU A 171 -7.02 -3.76 7.58
CA LEU A 171 -6.90 -3.01 8.83
C LEU A 171 -5.58 -3.34 9.56
N ALA A 172 -5.07 -4.54 9.34
CA ALA A 172 -3.77 -5.02 9.77
C ALA A 172 -2.70 -4.55 8.77
N PHE A 173 -2.50 -3.23 8.67
CA PHE A 173 -1.26 -2.65 8.09
C PHE A 173 0.00 -3.09 8.87
N VAL A 174 -0.19 -3.75 10.02
CA VAL A 174 0.83 -4.51 10.74
C VAL A 174 0.78 -5.95 10.22
N THR A 175 1.43 -6.14 9.09
CA THR A 175 1.56 -7.41 8.40
C THR A 175 2.11 -8.52 9.34
N PRO A 176 1.63 -9.76 9.19
CA PRO A 176 2.22 -10.93 9.85
C PRO A 176 3.60 -11.31 9.28
N ASP A 177 3.98 -10.77 8.11
CA ASP A 177 5.24 -11.09 7.44
C ASP A 177 6.45 -10.52 8.19
N ALA A 178 7.48 -11.36 8.35
CA ALA A 178 8.71 -11.02 9.05
C ALA A 178 9.42 -9.84 8.38
N GLU A 179 9.38 -9.76 7.05
CA GLU A 179 10.02 -8.69 6.28
C GLU A 179 9.37 -7.32 6.57
N SER A 180 8.05 -7.27 6.58
CA SER A 180 7.33 -6.05 6.91
C SER A 180 7.51 -5.64 8.37
N ARG A 181 7.58 -6.61 9.30
CA ARG A 181 7.92 -6.33 10.71
C ARG A 181 9.33 -5.74 10.82
N ASN A 182 10.29 -6.23 10.03
CA ASN A 182 11.64 -5.68 9.98
C ASN A 182 11.65 -4.24 9.42
N ALA A 183 10.89 -3.96 8.37
CA ALA A 183 10.71 -2.59 7.86
C ALA A 183 10.01 -1.66 8.87
N LEU A 184 9.00 -2.15 9.59
CA LEU A 184 8.32 -1.34 10.62
C LEU A 184 9.23 -1.05 11.80
N THR A 185 10.07 -2.01 12.20
CA THR A 185 11.05 -1.82 13.28
C THR A 185 12.18 -0.90 12.86
N SER A 186 12.60 -0.89 11.59
CA SER A 186 13.58 0.08 11.08
C SER A 186 13.00 1.50 11.06
N LEU A 187 11.77 1.67 10.56
CA LEU A 187 11.06 2.96 10.59
C LEU A 187 10.85 3.45 12.02
N ARG A 188 10.44 2.56 12.93
CA ARG A 188 10.28 2.88 14.35
C ARG A 188 11.61 3.32 14.97
N ARG A 189 12.72 2.64 14.66
CA ARG A 189 14.06 3.04 15.10
C ARG A 189 14.44 4.42 14.55
N TRP A 190 14.16 4.69 13.27
CA TRP A 190 14.39 5.99 12.66
C TRP A 190 13.56 7.10 13.33
N ALA A 191 12.26 6.88 13.55
CA ALA A 191 11.38 7.85 14.21
C ALA A 191 11.86 8.21 15.63
N PHE A 192 12.46 7.26 16.36
CA PHE A 192 13.06 7.54 17.67
C PHE A 192 14.38 8.33 17.61
N ARG A 193 15.02 8.41 16.45
CA ARG A 193 16.24 9.22 16.23
C ARG A 193 15.95 10.68 15.90
N LEU A 194 14.69 11.05 15.68
CA LEU A 194 14.33 12.43 15.36
C LEU A 194 14.72 13.37 16.52
N PRO A 195 15.58 14.38 16.28
CA PRO A 195 16.19 15.19 17.33
C PRO A 195 15.18 16.07 18.08
N PHE A 196 14.03 16.36 17.47
CA PHE A 196 12.97 17.17 18.07
C PHE A 196 12.17 16.45 19.17
N LEU A 197 12.24 15.11 19.26
CA LEU A 197 11.57 14.39 20.34
C LEU A 197 12.45 14.36 21.60
N GLY A 198 12.11 15.21 22.58
CA GLY A 198 12.70 15.17 23.91
C GLY A 198 12.55 13.80 24.61
N ALA A 199 13.33 13.56 25.67
CA ALA A 199 13.33 12.30 26.40
C ALA A 199 11.94 11.89 26.96
N GLY A 200 11.11 12.87 27.34
CA GLY A 200 9.72 12.66 27.73
C GLY A 200 8.84 12.19 26.56
N GLY A 201 8.93 12.88 25.42
CA GLY A 201 8.21 12.53 24.19
C GLY A 201 8.55 11.12 23.69
N ARG A 202 9.83 10.73 23.72
CA ARG A 202 10.27 9.36 23.38
C ARG A 202 9.64 8.30 24.28
N ARG A 203 9.55 8.54 25.59
CA ARG A 203 8.90 7.63 26.55
C ARG A 203 7.40 7.52 26.28
N LEU A 204 6.72 8.65 26.05
CA LEU A 204 5.29 8.68 25.75
C LEU A 204 4.98 7.96 24.43
N LEU A 205 5.74 8.26 23.36
CA LEU A 205 5.60 7.62 22.06
C LEU A 205 5.83 6.11 22.16
N ARG A 206 6.84 5.66 22.93
CA ARG A 206 7.09 4.23 23.13
C ARG A 206 5.92 3.53 23.83
N ARG A 207 5.38 4.11 24.90
CA ARG A 207 4.18 3.58 25.60
C ARG A 207 2.97 3.55 24.67
N PHE A 208 2.77 4.61 23.90
CA PHE A 208 1.68 4.72 22.94
C PHE A 208 1.77 3.68 21.82
N LEU A 209 2.95 3.50 21.22
CA LEU A 209 3.17 2.51 20.16
C LEU A 209 3.00 1.08 20.68
N ARG A 210 3.48 0.78 21.90
CA ARG A 210 3.29 -0.54 22.52
C ARG A 210 1.81 -0.83 22.76
N ARG A 211 1.10 0.07 23.45
CA ARG A 211 -0.35 -0.06 23.69
C ARG A 211 -1.15 -0.14 22.40
N SER A 212 -0.76 0.61 21.37
CA SER A 212 -1.45 0.56 20.08
C SER A 212 -1.21 -0.78 19.37
N SER A 213 -0.01 -1.35 19.46
CA SER A 213 0.29 -2.69 18.94
C SER A 213 -0.51 -3.78 19.66
N ASP A 214 -0.53 -3.75 21.00
CA ASP A 214 -1.28 -4.72 21.82
C ASP A 214 -2.79 -4.60 21.56
N PHE A 215 -3.27 -3.37 21.37
CA PHE A 215 -4.66 -3.14 21.00
C PHE A 215 -4.98 -3.66 19.59
N VAL A 216 -4.10 -3.45 18.61
CA VAL A 216 -4.30 -3.92 17.24
C VAL A 216 -4.33 -5.45 17.19
N SER A 217 -3.44 -6.13 17.91
CA SER A 217 -3.46 -7.59 17.99
C SER A 217 -4.72 -8.11 18.70
N TRP A 218 -5.17 -7.45 19.77
CA TRP A 218 -6.44 -7.77 20.41
C TRP A 218 -7.64 -7.56 19.48
N ALA A 219 -7.67 -6.43 18.77
CA ALA A 219 -8.76 -6.06 17.88
C ALA A 219 -8.83 -6.95 16.64
N GLN A 220 -7.72 -7.59 16.25
CA GLN A 220 -7.66 -8.48 15.09
C GLN A 220 -8.68 -9.62 15.20
N GLY A 221 -8.82 -10.26 16.37
CA GLY A 221 -9.77 -11.35 16.56
C GLY A 221 -11.23 -10.95 16.29
N PRO A 222 -11.76 -9.92 16.98
CA PRO A 222 -13.09 -9.40 16.70
C PRO A 222 -13.26 -8.87 15.28
N ILE A 223 -12.26 -8.20 14.70
CA ILE A 223 -12.32 -7.69 13.32
C ILE A 223 -12.42 -8.86 12.32
N ASP A 224 -11.66 -9.93 12.53
CA ASP A 224 -11.72 -11.13 11.70
C ASP A 224 -13.07 -11.84 11.80
N ARG A 225 -13.68 -11.84 12.99
CA ARG A 225 -15.02 -12.43 13.21
C ARG A 225 -16.14 -11.65 12.51
N TYR A 226 -16.06 -10.33 12.52
CA TYR A 226 -17.14 -9.48 12.01
C TYR A 226 -16.94 -9.04 10.55
N GLY A 227 -15.73 -9.07 10.02
CA GLY A 227 -15.47 -8.83 8.60
C GLY A 227 -15.98 -7.46 8.13
N LEU A 228 -16.68 -7.44 6.98
CA LEU A 228 -17.23 -6.22 6.39
C LEU A 228 -18.23 -5.51 7.31
N SER A 229 -18.93 -6.21 8.21
CA SER A 229 -19.86 -5.57 9.15
C SER A 229 -19.13 -4.60 10.10
N TYR A 230 -17.91 -4.93 10.54
CA TYR A 230 -17.08 -4.01 11.33
C TYR A 230 -16.67 -2.78 10.54
N PHE A 231 -16.27 -2.98 9.29
CA PHE A 231 -15.91 -1.87 8.41
C PHE A 231 -17.09 -0.92 8.21
N LEU A 232 -18.29 -1.45 7.94
CA LEU A 232 -19.50 -0.63 7.78
C LEU A 232 -19.86 0.09 9.08
N ALA A 233 -19.82 -0.60 10.22
CA ALA A 233 -20.04 0.04 11.53
C ALA A 233 -19.06 1.20 11.76
N ALA A 234 -17.77 1.00 11.48
CA ALA A 234 -16.75 2.04 11.61
C ALA A 234 -16.99 3.23 10.68
N LYS A 235 -17.52 2.99 9.47
CA LYS A 235 -17.89 4.05 8.52
C LYS A 235 -19.13 4.81 8.98
N VAL A 236 -20.16 4.11 9.44
CA VAL A 236 -21.40 4.70 9.97
C VAL A 236 -21.07 5.58 11.17
N THR A 237 -20.36 5.07 12.19
CA THR A 237 -20.00 5.90 13.36
C THR A 237 -19.12 7.09 12.99
N SER A 238 -18.25 6.95 11.97
CA SER A 238 -17.43 8.05 11.46
C SER A 238 -18.29 9.16 10.87
N LEU A 239 -19.24 8.79 10.01
CA LEU A 239 -20.21 9.75 9.46
C LEU A 239 -21.07 10.37 10.55
N THR A 240 -21.59 9.57 11.48
CA THR A 240 -22.39 10.07 12.61
C THR A 240 -21.61 11.05 13.47
N THR A 241 -20.33 10.77 13.75
CA THR A 241 -19.48 11.68 14.54
C THR A 241 -19.17 12.96 13.78
N LEU A 242 -18.90 12.87 12.49
CA LEU A 242 -18.70 14.03 11.63
C LEU A 242 -19.95 14.91 11.61
N CYS A 243 -21.12 14.33 11.29
CA CYS A 243 -22.39 15.05 11.27
C CYS A 243 -22.75 15.63 12.65
N GLY A 244 -22.57 14.87 13.73
CA GLY A 244 -22.84 15.34 15.09
C GLY A 244 -21.92 16.49 15.50
N GLY A 245 -20.63 16.41 15.18
CA GLY A 245 -19.68 17.49 15.42
C GLY A 245 -19.99 18.75 14.61
N THR A 246 -20.43 18.59 13.35
CA THR A 246 -20.87 19.71 12.52
C THR A 246 -22.14 20.35 13.06
N ILE A 247 -23.16 19.57 13.45
CA ILE A 247 -24.39 20.11 14.03
C ILE A 247 -24.10 20.83 15.35
N ALA A 248 -23.23 20.26 16.20
CA ALA A 248 -22.82 20.89 17.44
C ALA A 248 -22.12 22.23 17.19
N ALA A 249 -21.20 22.30 16.22
CA ALA A 249 -20.55 23.54 15.81
C ALA A 249 -21.57 24.58 15.31
N MET A 250 -22.53 24.16 14.46
CA MET A 250 -23.62 25.03 13.98
C MET A 250 -24.53 25.55 15.10
N GLN A 251 -24.63 24.83 16.23
CA GLN A 251 -25.38 25.25 17.42
C GLN A 251 -24.60 26.22 18.33
N GLY A 252 -23.43 26.69 17.89
CA GLY A 252 -22.65 27.71 18.60
C GLY A 252 -21.58 27.16 19.54
N LEU A 253 -21.22 25.86 19.43
CA LEU A 253 -19.96 25.40 20.01
C LEU A 253 -18.82 26.06 19.25
N ASP A 254 -18.16 27.03 19.90
CA ASP A 254 -17.05 27.79 19.33
C ASP A 254 -15.76 26.96 19.29
N VAL A 255 -15.80 25.94 18.45
CA VAL A 255 -14.64 25.08 18.20
C VAL A 255 -13.58 25.85 17.41
N SER A 256 -13.96 26.88 16.66
CA SER A 256 -13.01 27.76 15.99
C SER A 256 -12.11 28.45 17.01
N ALA A 257 -12.67 29.09 18.05
CA ALA A 257 -11.89 29.69 19.13
C ALA A 257 -11.04 28.65 19.89
N SER A 258 -11.56 27.45 20.09
CA SER A 258 -10.81 26.35 20.72
C SER A 258 -9.61 25.91 19.88
N LEU A 259 -9.76 25.84 18.54
CA LEU A 259 -8.68 25.51 17.61
C LEU A 259 -7.67 26.66 17.48
N THR A 260 -8.14 27.91 17.49
CA THR A 260 -7.28 29.10 17.52
C THR A 260 -6.46 29.16 18.81
N TRP A 261 -7.05 28.80 19.95
CA TRP A 261 -6.32 28.69 21.21
C TRP A 261 -5.22 27.60 21.16
N LEU A 262 -5.45 26.53 20.40
CA LEU A 262 -4.45 25.50 20.12
C LEU A 262 -3.40 25.91 19.05
N GLY A 263 -3.47 27.14 18.53
CA GLY A 263 -2.54 27.68 17.55
C GLY A 263 -2.79 27.22 16.11
N LEU A 264 -3.99 26.71 15.80
CA LEU A 264 -4.37 26.36 14.43
C LEU A 264 -4.89 27.60 13.71
N SER A 265 -4.36 27.90 12.52
CA SER A 265 -4.74 29.09 11.76
C SER A 265 -6.17 28.99 11.22
N SER A 266 -6.86 30.14 11.16
CA SER A 266 -8.19 30.28 10.59
C SER A 266 -8.26 29.93 9.11
N GLU A 267 -7.17 30.11 8.36
CA GLU A 267 -7.12 29.78 6.92
C GLU A 267 -7.16 28.28 6.63
N LEU A 268 -6.71 27.42 7.57
CA LEU A 268 -6.89 25.97 7.43
C LEU A 268 -8.38 25.60 7.33
N GLN A 269 -9.28 26.48 7.77
CA GLN A 269 -10.71 26.22 7.85
C GLN A 269 -11.42 26.34 6.49
N LYS A 270 -10.90 27.17 5.56
CA LYS A 270 -11.60 27.51 4.31
C LYS A 270 -11.79 26.31 3.37
N ASP A 271 -10.76 25.48 3.19
CA ASP A 271 -10.86 24.27 2.34
C ASP A 271 -11.11 22.99 3.14
N ALA A 272 -10.93 23.01 4.46
CA ALA A 272 -11.11 21.82 5.30
C ALA A 272 -12.56 21.35 5.34
N GLY A 273 -13.54 22.25 5.18
CA GLY A 273 -14.95 21.87 5.05
C GLY A 273 -15.20 21.01 3.80
N LEU A 274 -14.67 21.44 2.66
CA LEU A 274 -14.74 20.67 1.41
C LEU A 274 -14.02 19.33 1.51
N PHE A 275 -12.86 19.29 2.17
CA PHE A 275 -12.12 18.06 2.44
C PHE A 275 -12.96 17.07 3.26
N ALA A 276 -13.61 17.55 4.32
CA ALA A 276 -14.48 16.78 5.19
C ALA A 276 -15.71 16.23 4.43
N CYS A 277 -16.37 17.08 3.64
CA CYS A 277 -17.49 16.67 2.79
C CYS A 277 -17.09 15.63 1.76
N ALA A 278 -15.93 15.80 1.10
CA ALA A 278 -15.40 14.81 0.17
C ALA A 278 -15.12 13.48 0.86
N ALA A 279 -14.55 13.49 2.07
CA ALA A 279 -14.33 12.28 2.85
C ALA A 279 -15.64 11.59 3.23
N ALA A 280 -16.69 12.35 3.59
CA ALA A 280 -18.01 11.82 3.89
C ALA A 280 -18.68 11.19 2.65
N LEU A 281 -18.64 11.87 1.50
CA LEU A 281 -19.17 11.37 0.23
C LEU A 281 -18.39 10.16 -0.31
N ASN A 282 -17.14 9.98 0.10
CA ASN A 282 -16.34 8.82 -0.30
C ASN A 282 -16.72 7.53 0.45
N VAL A 283 -17.37 7.64 1.62
CA VAL A 283 -17.80 6.48 2.42
C VAL A 283 -18.74 5.54 1.66
N PRO A 284 -19.85 5.98 1.05
CA PRO A 284 -20.75 5.10 0.31
C PRO A 284 -20.10 4.47 -0.94
N LEU A 285 -18.95 4.97 -1.39
CA LEU A 285 -18.19 4.39 -2.51
C LEU A 285 -17.32 3.19 -2.09
N ALA A 286 -17.27 2.84 -0.81
CA ALA A 286 -16.45 1.74 -0.33
C ALA A 286 -16.69 0.39 -1.03
N PRO A 287 -17.93 -0.05 -1.35
CA PRO A 287 -18.15 -1.28 -2.13
C PRO A 287 -17.46 -1.24 -3.50
N LEU A 288 -17.44 -0.08 -4.15
CA LEU A 288 -16.74 0.11 -5.42
C LEU A 288 -15.22 0.00 -5.24
N HIS A 289 -14.68 0.48 -4.11
CA HIS A 289 -13.24 0.35 -3.80
C HIS A 289 -12.83 -1.11 -3.60
N PHE A 290 -13.63 -1.89 -2.86
CA PHE A 290 -13.42 -3.35 -2.72
C PHE A 290 -13.47 -4.04 -4.08
N TYR A 291 -14.44 -3.68 -4.91
CA TYR A 291 -14.57 -4.24 -6.25
C TYR A 291 -13.36 -3.89 -7.14
N GLY A 292 -13.02 -2.61 -7.19
CA GLY A 292 -11.92 -2.09 -7.98
C GLY A 292 -10.58 -2.72 -7.62
N SER A 293 -10.30 -2.92 -6.32
CA SER A 293 -9.02 -3.53 -5.91
C SER A 293 -8.89 -5.00 -6.31
N VAL A 294 -9.97 -5.79 -6.26
CA VAL A 294 -9.94 -7.19 -6.74
C VAL A 294 -9.73 -7.24 -8.25
N CYS A 295 -10.44 -6.39 -9.00
CA CYS A 295 -10.29 -6.31 -10.45
C CYS A 295 -8.87 -5.89 -10.84
N ALA A 296 -8.29 -4.89 -10.16
CA ALA A 296 -6.93 -4.43 -10.41
C ALA A 296 -5.88 -5.53 -10.16
N VAL A 297 -5.96 -6.22 -9.02
CA VAL A 297 -5.03 -7.32 -8.71
C VAL A 297 -5.15 -8.45 -9.72
N ARG A 298 -6.36 -8.87 -10.09
CA ARG A 298 -6.55 -9.94 -11.09
C ARG A 298 -6.06 -9.54 -12.48
N ALA A 299 -6.26 -8.29 -12.88
CA ALA A 299 -5.74 -7.78 -14.14
C ALA A 299 -4.21 -7.83 -14.15
N LEU A 300 -3.56 -7.46 -13.04
CA LEU A 300 -2.10 -7.53 -12.92
C LEU A 300 -1.58 -8.95 -12.90
N GLU A 301 -2.24 -9.88 -12.21
CA GLU A 301 -1.90 -11.31 -12.24
C GLU A 301 -2.00 -11.87 -13.67
N SER A 302 -3.03 -11.48 -14.42
CA SER A 302 -3.17 -11.89 -15.82
C SER A 302 -2.07 -11.30 -16.70
N LEU A 303 -1.74 -10.02 -16.53
CA LEU A 303 -0.69 -9.36 -17.30
C LEU A 303 0.70 -9.93 -16.97
N SER A 304 0.98 -10.22 -15.70
CA SER A 304 2.25 -10.81 -15.29
C SER A 304 2.39 -12.25 -15.81
N ALA A 305 1.32 -13.03 -15.81
CA ALA A 305 1.34 -14.38 -16.38
C ALA A 305 1.64 -14.35 -17.89
N GLN A 306 1.03 -13.42 -18.63
CA GLN A 306 1.32 -13.22 -20.06
C GLN A 306 2.76 -12.77 -20.29
N GLY A 307 3.25 -11.81 -19.50
CA GLY A 307 4.63 -11.34 -19.57
C GLY A 307 5.64 -12.45 -19.28
N PHE A 308 5.36 -13.30 -18.29
CA PHE A 308 6.21 -14.44 -17.96
C PHE A 308 6.26 -15.49 -19.08
N GLN A 309 5.13 -15.78 -19.73
CA GLN A 309 5.09 -16.70 -20.87
C GLN A 309 5.91 -16.17 -22.06
N LEU A 310 5.85 -14.86 -22.34
CA LEU A 310 6.67 -14.23 -23.37
C LEU A 310 8.16 -14.32 -23.03
N LEU A 311 8.53 -14.06 -21.77
CA LEU A 311 9.91 -14.16 -21.31
C LEU A 311 10.45 -15.60 -21.40
N GLN A 312 9.66 -16.61 -20.99
CA GLN A 312 10.03 -18.01 -21.14
C GLN A 312 10.19 -18.40 -22.61
N GLY A 313 9.33 -17.91 -23.49
CA GLY A 313 9.46 -18.12 -24.94
C GLY A 313 10.76 -17.55 -25.50
N GLN A 314 11.15 -16.35 -25.06
CA GLN A 314 12.43 -15.73 -25.45
C GLN A 314 13.64 -16.49 -24.93
N LEU A 315 13.62 -16.93 -23.67
CA LEU A 315 14.70 -17.73 -23.08
C LEU A 315 14.84 -19.10 -23.78
N ALA A 316 13.72 -19.77 -24.07
CA ALA A 316 13.75 -21.03 -24.82
C ALA A 316 14.30 -20.83 -26.24
N ALA A 317 13.92 -19.73 -26.92
CA ALA A 317 14.47 -19.39 -28.23
C ALA A 317 15.98 -19.10 -28.18
N GLN A 318 16.46 -18.39 -27.15
CA GLN A 318 17.89 -18.15 -26.95
C GLN A 318 18.66 -19.45 -26.67
N GLN A 319 18.11 -20.35 -25.84
CA GLN A 319 18.73 -21.66 -25.59
C GLN A 319 18.78 -22.52 -26.85
N GLN A 320 17.73 -22.50 -27.68
CA GLN A 320 17.73 -23.18 -28.98
C GLN A 320 18.76 -22.58 -29.95
N GLN A 321 19.02 -21.28 -29.90
CA GLN A 321 20.07 -20.65 -30.70
C GLN A 321 21.49 -20.98 -30.20
N GLN A 322 21.67 -21.19 -28.90
CA GLN A 322 22.97 -21.54 -28.31
C GLN A 322 23.33 -23.03 -28.47
N GLN A 323 22.37 -23.94 -28.58
CA GLN A 323 22.63 -25.37 -28.73
C GLN A 323 23.51 -25.73 -29.95
N PRO A 324 23.25 -25.22 -31.17
CA PRO A 324 24.12 -25.47 -32.32
C PRO A 324 25.54 -24.92 -32.13
N GLN A 325 25.66 -23.79 -31.45
CA GLN A 325 26.96 -23.15 -31.18
C GLN A 325 27.78 -23.96 -30.17
N GLN A 326 27.14 -24.49 -29.12
CA GLN A 326 27.77 -25.40 -28.18
C GLN A 326 28.14 -26.73 -28.84
N GLN A 327 27.30 -27.28 -29.71
CA GLN A 327 27.63 -28.50 -30.47
C GLN A 327 28.81 -28.26 -31.42
N GLN A 328 28.89 -27.11 -32.09
CA GLN A 328 30.06 -26.75 -32.91
C GLN A 328 31.33 -26.60 -32.08
N GLN A 329 31.26 -25.96 -30.91
CA GLN A 329 32.41 -25.86 -30.01
C GLN A 329 32.87 -27.24 -29.50
N GLN A 330 31.95 -28.12 -29.12
CA GLN A 330 32.29 -29.49 -28.73
C GLN A 330 32.92 -30.28 -29.87
N GLN A 331 32.40 -30.16 -31.10
CA GLN A 331 33.01 -30.81 -32.27
C GLN A 331 34.42 -30.27 -32.56
N GLN A 332 34.65 -28.95 -32.45
CA GLN A 332 35.99 -28.37 -32.61
C GLN A 332 36.96 -28.85 -31.53
N GLN A 333 36.52 -28.95 -30.26
CA GLN A 333 37.36 -29.49 -29.20
C GLN A 333 37.72 -30.97 -29.43
N GLN A 334 36.77 -31.80 -29.88
CA GLN A 334 37.03 -33.20 -30.23
C GLN A 334 38.02 -33.31 -31.40
N GLN A 335 37.89 -32.47 -32.43
CA GLN A 335 38.86 -32.44 -33.54
C GLN A 335 40.26 -32.01 -33.08
N GLN A 336 40.37 -31.02 -32.18
CA GLN A 336 41.66 -30.60 -31.63
C GLN A 336 42.31 -31.72 -30.80
N GLN A 337 41.52 -32.44 -29.99
CA GLN A 337 42.02 -33.60 -29.24
C GLN A 337 42.50 -34.70 -30.19
N HIS A 338 41.77 -34.98 -31.26
CA HIS A 338 42.17 -35.99 -32.24
C HIS A 338 43.46 -35.60 -32.98
N ASN A 339 43.59 -34.34 -33.40
CA ASN A 339 44.82 -33.83 -34.02
C ASN A 339 46.03 -33.88 -33.08
N ASN A 340 45.84 -33.60 -31.79
CA ASN A 340 46.93 -33.69 -30.81
C ASN A 340 47.35 -35.14 -30.54
N SER A 341 46.40 -36.09 -30.49
CA SER A 341 46.71 -37.52 -30.36
C SER A 341 47.50 -38.06 -31.56
N ASN A 342 47.15 -37.65 -32.78
CA ASN A 342 47.92 -38.03 -33.98
C ASN A 342 49.35 -37.44 -33.97
N LYS A 343 49.53 -36.22 -33.45
CA LYS A 343 50.88 -35.63 -33.31
C LYS A 343 51.77 -36.39 -32.32
N GLN A 344 51.21 -36.97 -31.26
CA GLN A 344 51.98 -37.79 -30.32
C GLN A 344 52.42 -39.13 -30.92
N GLN A 345 51.65 -39.72 -31.85
CA GLN A 345 52.04 -40.97 -32.52
C GLN A 345 53.13 -40.79 -33.58
N GLN A 346 53.39 -39.57 -34.03
CA GLN A 346 54.45 -39.26 -35.01
C GLN A 346 55.77 -38.80 -34.37
N GLN A 347 55.89 -38.80 -33.04
CA GLN A 347 57.20 -38.68 -32.43
C GLN A 347 57.96 -40.00 -32.62
N PRO A 348 59.10 -40.00 -33.34
CA PRO A 348 59.93 -41.19 -33.47
C PRO A 348 60.38 -41.63 -32.06
N PRO A 349 60.48 -42.96 -31.81
CA PRO A 349 60.95 -43.46 -30.52
C PRO A 349 62.32 -42.86 -30.24
N GLU A 350 62.43 -42.15 -29.12
CA GLU A 350 63.72 -41.69 -28.61
C GLU A 350 64.65 -42.91 -28.51
N PRO A 351 65.91 -42.80 -29.00
CA PRO A 351 66.85 -43.90 -28.91
C PRO A 351 67.14 -44.20 -27.43
N ALA A 352 66.99 -45.48 -27.08
CA ALA A 352 67.33 -46.01 -25.78
C ALA A 352 68.83 -45.86 -25.52
N GLU A 353 69.25 -44.78 -24.86
CA GLU A 353 70.58 -44.69 -24.28
C GLU A 353 70.59 -45.28 -22.88
N GLN A 354 71.42 -46.32 -22.75
CA GLN A 354 71.66 -47.10 -21.56
C GLN A 354 72.52 -46.32 -20.54
N LEU A 355 72.14 -46.47 -19.26
CA LEU A 355 72.99 -46.62 -18.08
C LEU A 355 74.37 -45.90 -18.05
N ASN A 356 74.56 -44.97 -17.10
CA ASN A 356 75.57 -45.20 -16.04
C ASN A 356 75.44 -44.28 -14.80
N SER A 357 75.19 -44.93 -13.65
CA SER A 357 75.93 -44.82 -12.37
C SER A 357 76.36 -43.46 -11.79
N ARG A 358 75.72 -43.06 -10.66
CA ARG A 358 76.39 -42.57 -9.42
C ARG A 358 75.33 -42.33 -8.33
N SER A 359 75.17 -43.24 -7.36
CA SER A 359 75.88 -43.28 -6.06
C SER A 359 75.58 -42.09 -5.12
N HIS A 360 74.94 -42.45 -4.00
CA HIS A 360 75.02 -41.89 -2.65
C HIS A 360 74.63 -40.44 -2.39
N GLY A 361 73.58 -40.30 -1.55
CA GLY A 361 73.29 -39.10 -0.79
C GLY A 361 71.97 -39.20 -0.03
N LEU A 362 71.95 -39.97 1.08
CA LEU A 362 71.15 -39.58 2.26
C LEU A 362 71.65 -38.17 2.68
N PRO A 363 70.81 -37.25 3.20
CA PRO A 363 70.02 -37.56 4.38
C PRO A 363 68.67 -36.83 4.54
N ASP A 364 67.98 -37.25 5.59
CA ASP A 364 67.15 -36.47 6.51
C ASP A 364 65.83 -35.84 6.06
N SER A 365 64.77 -36.49 6.54
CA SER A 365 63.78 -35.92 7.46
C SER A 365 63.75 -34.39 7.60
N SER A 366 62.78 -33.75 6.96
CA SER A 366 61.97 -32.71 7.60
C SER A 366 60.71 -32.41 6.79
N SER A 367 59.59 -32.91 7.31
CA SER A 367 58.37 -32.13 7.57
C SER A 367 58.16 -30.85 6.73
N ALA A 368 57.38 -30.92 5.66
CA ALA A 368 56.44 -29.86 5.28
C ALA A 368 55.46 -30.39 4.22
N ALA A 369 54.26 -30.70 4.70
CA ALA A 369 52.97 -30.72 4.02
C ALA A 369 52.92 -30.90 2.47
N PRO A 370 52.33 -31.99 1.97
CA PRO A 370 51.81 -32.00 0.60
C PRO A 370 50.61 -31.05 0.50
N ASP A 371 50.91 -29.84 0.06
CA ASP A 371 50.19 -29.08 -0.98
C ASP A 371 48.72 -29.50 -1.22
N SER A 372 47.82 -29.00 -0.37
CA SER A 372 46.36 -29.18 -0.47
C SER A 372 45.70 -28.14 -1.39
N SER A 373 46.36 -27.73 -2.48
CA SER A 373 45.88 -26.68 -3.39
C SER A 373 45.10 -27.22 -4.60
N ARG A 374 44.85 -28.54 -4.67
CA ARG A 374 44.35 -29.24 -5.87
C ARG A 374 42.95 -29.85 -5.76
N ASP A 375 42.00 -29.20 -5.09
CA ASP A 375 40.57 -29.57 -5.18
C ASP A 375 39.62 -28.43 -4.73
N ARG A 376 39.90 -27.19 -5.18
CA ARG A 376 38.97 -26.05 -5.04
C ARG A 376 38.43 -25.52 -6.37
N ASN A 377 38.53 -26.30 -7.43
CA ASN A 377 37.62 -26.20 -8.57
C ASN A 377 36.45 -27.16 -8.35
N GLN A 378 35.82 -27.09 -7.17
CA GLN A 378 34.40 -27.41 -7.14
C GLN A 378 33.77 -26.30 -7.95
N ASP A 379 33.45 -26.65 -9.20
CA ASP A 379 32.44 -26.03 -10.00
C ASP A 379 31.18 -25.90 -9.13
N GLN A 380 31.13 -24.85 -8.31
CA GLN A 380 29.89 -24.19 -7.97
C GLN A 380 29.41 -23.62 -9.30
N GLN A 381 28.86 -24.50 -10.14
CA GLN A 381 27.74 -24.13 -10.97
C GLN A 381 26.73 -23.59 -9.96
N GLU A 382 26.78 -22.29 -9.70
CA GLU A 382 25.69 -21.53 -9.12
C GLU A 382 24.51 -21.89 -10.00
N GLU A 383 23.72 -22.88 -9.56
CA GLU A 383 22.44 -23.17 -10.16
C GLU A 383 21.66 -21.87 -10.04
N GLU A 384 21.64 -21.09 -11.13
CA GLU A 384 20.88 -19.85 -11.18
C GLU A 384 19.50 -20.18 -10.64
N PRO A 385 19.08 -19.50 -9.54
CA PRO A 385 17.83 -19.84 -8.89
C PRO A 385 16.73 -19.73 -9.94
N LYS A 386 16.14 -20.87 -10.30
CA LYS A 386 15.10 -20.95 -11.33
C LYS A 386 13.96 -20.04 -10.91
N THR A 387 13.91 -18.86 -11.52
CA THR A 387 12.90 -17.85 -11.20
C THR A 387 11.53 -18.43 -11.51
N THR A 388 10.75 -18.67 -10.46
CA THR A 388 9.43 -19.27 -10.63
C THR A 388 8.46 -18.23 -11.16
N GLN A 389 7.41 -18.67 -11.86
CA GLN A 389 6.33 -17.79 -12.32
C GLN A 389 5.70 -17.00 -11.16
N GLU A 390 5.63 -17.62 -9.98
CA GLU A 390 5.06 -17.02 -8.78
C GLU A 390 5.92 -15.86 -8.28
N ASP A 391 7.25 -16.01 -8.29
CA ASP A 391 8.19 -14.95 -7.91
C ASP A 391 8.13 -13.78 -8.88
N TYR A 392 8.11 -14.07 -10.19
CA TYR A 392 7.96 -13.02 -11.21
C TYR A 392 6.65 -12.23 -11.02
N THR A 393 5.53 -12.95 -10.82
CA THR A 393 4.23 -12.31 -10.57
C THR A 393 4.24 -11.50 -9.29
N LYS A 394 4.83 -12.03 -8.21
CA LYS A 394 4.97 -11.32 -6.93
C LYS A 394 5.77 -10.03 -7.11
N ASN A 395 6.87 -10.06 -7.86
CA ASN A 395 7.74 -8.91 -8.11
C ASN A 395 7.05 -7.84 -8.95
N VAL A 396 6.33 -8.22 -10.01
CA VAL A 396 5.57 -7.28 -10.85
C VAL A 396 4.46 -6.62 -10.04
N VAL A 397 3.63 -7.42 -9.34
CA VAL A 397 2.51 -6.90 -8.54
C VAL A 397 3.02 -5.98 -7.42
N SER A 398 4.12 -6.34 -6.74
CA SER A 398 4.71 -5.52 -5.68
C SER A 398 5.31 -4.22 -6.21
N THR A 399 5.97 -4.26 -7.37
CA THR A 399 6.51 -3.07 -8.03
C THR A 399 5.40 -2.09 -8.42
N VAL A 400 4.32 -2.57 -9.04
CA VAL A 400 3.18 -1.71 -9.41
C VAL A 400 2.47 -1.16 -8.17
N ALA A 401 2.33 -1.96 -7.12
CA ALA A 401 1.80 -1.49 -5.84
C ALA A 401 2.69 -0.38 -5.24
N LEU A 402 4.02 -0.54 -5.26
CA LEU A 402 4.94 0.49 -4.80
C LEU A 402 4.81 1.79 -5.59
N LEU A 403 4.67 1.69 -6.91
CA LEU A 403 4.42 2.86 -7.77
C LEU A 403 3.09 3.55 -7.41
N ALA A 404 2.02 2.79 -7.18
CA ALA A 404 0.73 3.34 -6.75
C ALA A 404 0.84 4.10 -5.43
N VAL A 405 1.53 3.54 -4.42
CA VAL A 405 1.79 4.22 -3.14
C VAL A 405 2.64 5.47 -3.34
N SER A 406 3.65 5.42 -4.20
CA SER A 406 4.50 6.59 -4.48
C SER A 406 3.71 7.71 -5.16
N MET A 407 2.77 7.37 -6.05
CA MET A 407 1.88 8.32 -6.69
C MET A 407 0.89 8.92 -5.69
N ASP A 408 0.28 8.11 -4.81
CA ASP A 408 -0.58 8.58 -3.72
C ASP A 408 0.18 9.55 -2.80
N LEU A 409 1.42 9.23 -2.44
CA LEU A 409 2.28 10.10 -1.63
C LEU A 409 2.59 11.40 -2.38
N ALA A 410 2.91 11.34 -3.67
CA ALA A 410 3.17 12.53 -4.49
C ALA A 410 1.94 13.45 -4.58
N VAL A 411 0.74 12.88 -4.74
CA VAL A 411 -0.53 13.62 -4.72
C VAL A 411 -0.78 14.24 -3.34
N ALA A 412 -0.57 13.49 -2.26
CA ALA A 412 -0.71 14.02 -0.91
C ALA A 412 0.27 15.17 -0.61
N LEU A 413 1.53 15.04 -1.04
CA LEU A 413 2.54 16.08 -0.93
C LEU A 413 2.20 17.29 -1.80
N TYR A 414 1.67 17.08 -3.01
CA TYR A 414 1.21 18.16 -3.88
C TYR A 414 0.07 18.96 -3.26
N ILE A 415 -0.94 18.29 -2.69
CA ILE A 415 -2.06 18.94 -1.99
C ILE A 415 -1.52 19.74 -0.79
N THR A 416 -0.66 19.13 0.02
CA THR A 416 -0.05 19.78 1.19
C THR A 416 0.76 21.01 0.77
N ARG A 417 1.56 20.90 -0.30
CA ARG A 417 2.33 22.02 -0.85
C ARG A 417 1.43 23.13 -1.41
N ARG A 418 0.31 22.78 -2.03
CA ARG A 418 -0.68 23.74 -2.53
C ARG A 418 -1.31 24.52 -1.37
N MET A 419 -1.70 23.82 -0.29
CA MET A 419 -2.22 24.45 0.92
C MET A 419 -1.17 25.38 1.56
N ALA A 420 0.09 24.94 1.65
CA ALA A 420 1.18 25.76 2.20
C ALA A 420 1.50 27.00 1.33
N LYS A 421 1.43 26.88 0.00
CA LYS A 421 1.63 28.03 -0.90
C LYS A 421 0.53 29.07 -0.77
N ALA A 422 -0.73 28.63 -0.63
CA ALA A 422 -1.85 29.54 -0.40
C ALA A 422 -1.63 30.38 0.87
N GLN A 423 -1.12 29.74 1.94
CA GLN A 423 -0.75 30.42 3.18
C GLN A 423 0.37 31.47 2.98
N MET A 424 1.42 31.13 2.23
CA MET A 424 2.57 32.05 2.05
C MET A 424 2.30 33.24 1.11
N SER A 425 1.40 33.12 0.14
CA SER A 425 1.04 34.25 -0.73
C SER A 425 0.28 35.34 0.01
N GLU A 426 -0.47 34.96 1.05
CA GLU A 426 -1.31 35.88 1.81
C GLU A 426 -0.51 36.62 2.90
N ASP A 427 0.45 35.95 3.54
CA ASP A 427 1.41 36.61 4.46
C ASP A 427 2.19 37.74 3.77
N ARG A 428 2.47 37.63 2.46
CA ARG A 428 3.11 38.71 1.71
C ARG A 428 2.17 39.87 1.39
N GLY A 429 0.86 39.62 1.29
CA GLY A 429 -0.15 40.67 1.12
C GLY A 429 -0.48 41.37 2.44
N SER A 430 -0.49 40.63 3.55
CA SER A 430 -0.76 41.17 4.88
C SER A 430 0.46 41.85 5.51
N ALA A 431 1.69 41.43 5.20
CA ALA A 431 2.92 42.07 5.69
C ALA A 431 3.02 43.56 5.37
N GLY A 432 2.42 44.02 4.25
CA GLY A 432 2.35 45.44 3.91
C GLY A 432 1.36 46.27 4.74
N THR A 433 0.43 45.63 5.47
CA THR A 433 -0.59 46.29 6.31
C THR A 433 -0.46 45.96 7.80
N SER A 434 0.09 44.80 8.16
CA SER A 434 0.32 44.38 9.55
C SER A 434 1.50 45.11 10.21
N GLU A 435 2.49 45.57 9.43
CA GLU A 435 3.50 46.51 9.94
C GLU A 435 2.81 47.76 10.49
N SER A 436 1.80 48.30 9.80
CA SER A 436 1.05 49.48 10.29
C SER A 436 0.25 49.21 11.57
N PHE A 437 -0.25 47.98 11.78
CA PHE A 437 -1.02 47.62 12.97
C PHE A 437 -0.12 47.39 14.19
N PHE A 438 1.01 46.70 14.02
CA PHE A 438 2.02 46.57 15.08
C PHE A 438 2.67 47.93 15.40
N GLN A 439 2.93 48.78 14.41
CA GLN A 439 3.40 50.15 14.64
C GLN A 439 2.35 51.02 15.35
N LYS A 440 1.06 50.88 15.02
CA LYS A 440 -0.05 51.56 15.73
C LYS A 440 -0.21 51.08 17.17
N SER A 441 -0.10 49.77 17.41
CA SER A 441 -0.16 49.20 18.77
C SER A 441 1.05 49.60 19.60
N SER A 442 2.26 49.61 19.02
CA SER A 442 3.45 50.11 19.72
C SER A 442 3.40 51.61 19.98
N ARG A 443 2.81 52.42 19.08
CA ARG A 443 2.55 53.85 19.35
C ARG A 443 1.57 54.02 20.51
N LYS A 444 0.46 53.28 20.54
CA LYS A 444 -0.50 53.33 21.66
C LYS A 444 0.11 52.90 22.99
N LEU A 445 0.96 51.87 22.99
CA LEU A 445 1.65 51.44 24.22
C LEU A 445 2.66 52.50 24.70
N ASN A 446 3.38 53.17 23.79
CA ASN A 446 4.26 54.27 24.15
C ASN A 446 3.50 55.51 24.64
N GLU A 447 2.32 55.80 24.06
CA GLU A 447 1.43 56.87 24.54
C GLU A 447 0.88 56.57 25.94
N MET A 448 0.50 55.32 26.22
CA MET A 448 0.06 54.91 27.56
C MET A 448 1.20 54.94 28.58
N ALA A 449 2.41 54.55 28.19
CA ALA A 449 3.58 54.66 29.06
C ALA A 449 3.89 56.13 29.41
N GLY A 450 3.76 57.04 28.44
CA GLY A 450 3.88 58.49 28.67
C GLY A 450 2.80 59.03 29.62
N PHE A 451 1.56 58.58 29.47
CA PHE A 451 0.46 58.98 30.35
C PHE A 451 0.68 58.53 31.81
N VAL A 452 1.17 57.30 32.02
CA VAL A 452 1.51 56.78 33.35
C VAL A 452 2.68 57.57 33.98
N SER A 453 3.67 57.98 33.18
CA SER A 453 4.76 58.83 33.67
C SER A 453 4.26 60.21 34.09
N ALA A 454 3.35 60.81 33.32
CA ALA A 454 2.76 62.12 33.63
C ALA A 454 1.90 62.11 34.92
N ILE A 455 1.23 60.99 35.22
CA ILE A 455 0.51 60.81 36.49
C ILE A 455 1.49 60.75 37.67
N LYS A 456 2.61 60.04 37.53
CA LYS A 456 3.62 60.00 38.61
C LYS A 456 4.25 61.37 38.88
N ASP A 457 4.49 62.15 37.83
CA ASP A 457 5.04 63.50 37.98
C ASP A 457 4.03 64.49 38.60
N SER A 458 2.73 64.29 38.38
CA SER A 458 1.69 65.11 39.01
C SER A 458 1.53 64.77 40.49
N GLU A 459 1.59 63.49 40.86
CA GLU A 459 1.62 63.06 42.26
C GLU A 459 2.86 63.61 43.01
N ALA A 460 4.03 63.57 42.39
CA ALA A 460 5.25 64.14 42.97
C ALA A 460 5.16 65.66 43.19
N LYS A 461 4.51 66.40 42.28
CA LYS A 461 4.28 67.85 42.42
C LYS A 461 3.24 68.19 43.49
N VAL A 462 2.24 67.34 43.69
CA VAL A 462 1.26 67.50 44.78
C VAL A 462 1.93 67.24 46.13
N ALA A 463 2.82 66.25 46.22
CA ALA A 463 3.58 65.95 47.43
C ALA A 463 4.58 67.03 47.85
N GLN A 464 5.03 67.90 46.93
CA GLN A 464 5.91 69.04 47.25
C GLN A 464 5.17 70.31 47.68
N LYS A 465 3.83 70.35 47.58
CA LYS A 465 3.01 71.52 47.92
C LYS A 465 2.20 71.36 49.21
N GLY A 466 2.26 70.20 49.85
CA GLY A 466 1.79 69.99 51.23
C GLY A 466 2.98 69.89 52.16
#